data_AF-A0A8H7I6W7-F1
#
_entry.id   AF-A0A8H7I6W7-F1
#
_cell.length_a   1.000
_cell.length_b   1.000
_cell.length_c   1.000
_cell.angle_alpha   90.00
_cell.angle_beta   90.00
_cell.angle_gamma   90.00
#
_symmetry.space_group_name_H-M   'P 1'
#
loop_
_entity.id
_entity.type
_entity.pdbx_description
1 polymer ?
#
loop_
_entity_poly.entity_id
_entity_poly.type
_entity_poly.pdbx_seq_one_letter_code
_entity_poly.pdbx_strand_id
1 'polypeptide(L)'
;MQPRCEAARWRRGQLAEKLEDINHNSEQIKFRKDFLKVWVVKVFTADYNDPKTFEYLDRVGIMHTGKAGFKHREKKDPLFVDYAHCAILLGYVQSMLTSAVMARDDLPDEVKPPPCLRSIRSCSKAPAKTLGVDGRVWPAICGGLAITLAYLLWA
;
A
#
# COMPACT_ATOMS: atom_id res chain seq x y z
N MET A 1 -14.08 14.13 23.39
CA MET A 1 -12.96 13.36 24.01
C MET A 1 -11.80 13.39 23.03
N GLN A 2 -10.62 13.98 23.24
CA GLN A 2 -9.96 14.65 24.37
C GLN A 2 -8.87 15.56 23.74
N PRO A 3 -8.47 16.68 24.38
CA PRO A 3 -7.68 17.72 23.73
C PRO A 3 -6.22 17.28 23.58
N ARG A 4 -5.76 17.15 22.34
CA ARG A 4 -4.37 16.80 21.99
C ARG A 4 -3.54 18.08 22.09
N CYS A 5 -3.16 18.50 23.30
CA CYS A 5 -2.14 19.54 23.45
C CYS A 5 -0.96 19.22 22.51
N GLU A 6 -0.65 20.15 21.61
CA GLU A 6 0.68 20.32 21.01
C GLU A 6 1.38 19.04 20.52
N ALA A 7 0.75 18.29 19.62
CA ALA A 7 1.39 17.14 18.99
C ALA A 7 2.52 17.58 18.04
N ALA A 8 3.70 17.90 18.59
CA ALA A 8 5.01 17.92 17.94
C ALA A 8 5.03 18.30 16.44
N ARG A 9 4.92 19.60 16.13
CA ARG A 9 5.32 20.29 14.87
C ARG A 9 5.83 19.37 13.74
N TRP A 10 4.95 18.62 13.06
CA TRP A 10 5.00 18.08 11.67
C TRP A 10 6.29 17.46 11.05
N ARG A 11 7.35 17.27 11.85
CA ARG A 11 8.53 16.38 11.86
C ARG A 11 9.45 16.16 10.65
N ARG A 12 9.45 17.08 9.70
CA ARG A 12 10.61 17.95 9.41
C ARG A 12 10.19 18.92 8.31
N GLY A 13 10.36 20.20 8.59
CA GLY A 13 9.90 21.31 7.76
C GLY A 13 8.49 21.81 8.08
N GLN A 14 8.14 22.97 7.53
CA GLN A 14 6.84 23.62 7.73
C GLN A 14 5.72 22.82 7.06
N LEU A 15 4.62 22.57 7.77
CA LEU A 15 3.41 22.05 7.14
C LEU A 15 2.84 23.15 6.24
N ALA A 16 2.38 22.77 5.06
CA ALA A 16 1.59 23.66 4.24
C ALA A 16 0.33 24.07 5.01
N GLU A 17 0.08 25.37 5.14
CA GLU A 17 -1.11 25.89 5.79
C GLU A 17 -2.33 25.79 4.87
N LYS A 18 -2.10 25.83 3.56
CA LYS A 18 -3.12 25.72 2.51
C LYS A 18 -2.83 24.56 1.59
N LEU A 19 -3.88 24.04 0.95
CA LEU A 19 -3.76 22.92 0.00
C LEU A 19 -2.90 23.30 -1.21
N GLU A 20 -2.97 24.56 -1.64
CA GLU A 20 -2.20 25.11 -2.76
C GLU A 20 -0.68 25.05 -2.52
N ASP A 21 -0.26 25.08 -1.25
CA ASP A 21 1.16 25.06 -0.85
C ASP A 21 1.72 23.63 -0.79
N ILE A 22 0.87 22.61 -0.94
CA ILE A 22 1.28 21.20 -0.99
C ILE A 22 1.83 20.88 -2.38
N ASN A 23 3.13 21.08 -2.54
CA ASN A 23 3.85 20.71 -3.75
C ASN A 23 4.98 19.71 -3.48
N HIS A 24 5.54 19.12 -4.54
CA HIS A 24 6.64 18.16 -4.43
C HIS A 24 7.93 18.72 -3.81
N ASN A 25 8.07 20.05 -3.72
CA ASN A 25 9.21 20.74 -3.14
C ASN A 25 9.08 20.98 -1.64
N SER A 26 7.90 20.74 -1.05
CA SER A 26 7.66 20.84 0.38
C SER A 26 8.64 19.96 1.16
N GLU A 27 9.26 20.55 2.19
CA GLU A 27 10.25 19.90 3.04
C GLU A 27 9.70 18.62 3.68
N GLN A 28 8.42 18.62 4.05
CA GLN A 28 7.76 17.45 4.64
C GLN A 28 7.63 16.30 3.62
N ILE A 29 7.29 16.62 2.37
CA ILE A 29 7.16 15.62 1.31
C ILE A 29 8.53 15.05 0.94
N LYS A 30 9.57 15.89 0.85
CA LYS A 30 10.95 15.43 0.61
C LYS A 30 11.42 14.47 1.70
N PHE A 31 11.25 14.87 2.97
CA PHE A 31 11.59 14.03 4.11
C PHE A 31 10.91 12.66 4.04
N ARG A 32 9.58 12.61 3.81
CA ARG A 32 8.85 11.34 3.71
C ARG A 32 9.28 10.49 2.50
N LYS A 33 9.57 11.12 1.37
CA LYS A 33 10.08 10.45 0.17
C LYS A 33 11.43 9.78 0.43
N ASP A 34 12.34 10.42 1.16
CA ASP A 34 13.66 9.85 1.41
C ASP A 34 13.62 8.62 2.32
N PHE A 35 12.74 8.61 3.33
CA PHE A 35 12.50 7.40 4.12
C PHE A 35 11.88 6.27 3.28
N LEU A 36 10.91 6.62 2.42
CA LEU A 36 10.25 5.64 1.56
C LEU A 36 11.24 5.01 0.56
N LYS A 37 12.15 5.78 -0.03
CA LYS A 37 13.18 5.26 -0.95
C LYS A 37 14.03 4.18 -0.29
N VAL A 38 14.56 4.47 0.92
CA VAL A 38 15.42 3.52 1.65
C VAL A 38 14.63 2.27 2.03
N TRP A 39 13.38 2.44 2.48
CA TRP A 39 12.52 1.31 2.82
C TRP A 39 12.21 0.43 1.60
N VAL A 40 11.86 1.03 0.46
CA VAL A 40 11.58 0.33 -0.80
C VAL A 40 12.78 -0.51 -1.23
N VAL A 41 13.99 0.07 -1.27
CA VAL A 41 15.21 -0.68 -1.61
C VAL A 41 15.37 -1.87 -0.68
N LYS A 42 15.22 -1.65 0.63
CA LYS A 42 15.37 -2.70 1.63
C LYS A 42 14.34 -3.82 1.48
N VAL A 43 13.10 -3.52 1.12
CA VAL A 43 12.05 -4.52 0.85
C VAL A 43 12.40 -5.35 -0.39
N PHE A 44 12.83 -4.70 -1.48
CA PHE A 44 13.13 -5.42 -2.73
C PHE A 44 14.42 -6.25 -2.67
N THR A 45 15.40 -5.85 -1.85
CA THR A 45 16.68 -6.55 -1.71
C THR A 45 16.76 -7.41 -0.44
N ALA A 46 15.68 -7.56 0.31
CA ALA A 46 15.68 -8.40 1.51
C ALA A 46 15.71 -9.89 1.15
N ASP A 47 16.41 -10.66 1.97
CA ASP A 47 16.30 -12.12 1.95
C ASP A 47 15.09 -12.55 2.78
N TYR A 48 14.07 -13.10 2.13
CA TYR A 48 12.84 -13.57 2.76
C TYR A 48 12.97 -14.97 3.38
N ASN A 49 14.14 -15.61 3.28
CA ASN A 49 14.43 -16.84 4.01
C ASN A 49 15.01 -16.55 5.41
N ASP A 50 15.52 -15.33 5.66
CA ASP A 50 16.02 -14.93 6.98
C ASP A 50 14.88 -14.39 7.86
N PRO A 51 14.61 -14.99 9.03
CA PRO A 51 13.61 -14.47 9.98
C PRO A 51 13.84 -13.01 10.40
N LYS A 52 15.09 -12.52 10.36
CA LYS A 52 15.40 -11.11 10.68
C LYS A 52 14.73 -10.11 9.76
N THR A 53 14.42 -10.49 8.51
CA THR A 53 13.65 -9.66 7.59
C THR A 53 12.26 -9.38 8.15
N PHE A 54 11.61 -10.41 8.69
CA PHE A 54 10.29 -10.28 9.30
C PHE A 54 10.35 -9.52 10.63
N GLU A 55 11.39 -9.71 11.45
CA GLU A 55 11.59 -8.88 12.66
C GLU A 55 11.72 -7.39 12.33
N TYR A 56 12.43 -7.06 11.25
CA TYR A 56 12.54 -5.67 10.80
C TYR A 56 11.17 -5.11 10.37
N LEU A 57 10.39 -5.87 9.60
CA LEU A 57 9.06 -5.48 9.15
C LEU A 57 8.08 -5.30 10.33
N ASP A 58 8.14 -6.19 11.33
CA ASP A 58 7.36 -6.09 12.56
C ASP A 58 7.70 -4.81 13.34
N ARG A 59 8.99 -4.52 13.51
CA ARG A 59 9.43 -3.26 14.14
C ARG A 59 8.95 -2.01 13.40
N VAL A 60 8.89 -2.06 12.06
CA VAL A 60 8.29 -0.97 11.25
C VAL A 60 6.79 -0.86 11.53
N GLY A 61 6.06 -1.97 11.61
CA GLY A 61 4.63 -2.01 11.97
C GLY A 61 4.36 -1.43 13.36
N ILE A 62 5.10 -1.90 14.39
CA ILE A 62 5.02 -1.38 15.77
C ILE A 62 5.24 0.14 15.79
N MET A 63 6.15 0.66 14.97
CA MET A 63 6.43 2.09 14.88
C MET A 63 5.24 2.94 14.43
N HIS A 64 4.25 2.37 13.72
CA HIS A 64 3.02 3.04 13.30
C HIS A 64 1.91 3.00 14.36
N THR A 65 2.07 2.20 15.42
CA THR A 65 1.12 2.09 16.54
C THR A 65 1.35 3.13 17.65
N GLY A 66 2.38 3.96 17.52
CA GLY A 66 2.82 4.92 18.54
C GLY A 66 3.89 4.40 19.48
N LYS A 67 4.22 3.10 19.46
CA LYS A 67 5.31 2.53 20.24
C LYS A 67 6.66 2.70 19.53
N ALA A 68 7.75 2.77 20.29
CA ALA A 68 9.09 2.82 19.72
C ALA A 68 9.51 1.43 19.20
N GLY A 69 9.34 1.19 17.90
CA GLY A 69 9.80 -0.05 17.25
C GLY A 69 11.33 -0.18 17.12
N PHE A 70 12.07 0.91 17.33
CA PHE A 70 13.53 0.93 17.29
C PHE A 70 14.12 1.78 18.42
N LYS A 71 15.29 1.39 18.92
CA LYS A 71 16.02 2.11 19.99
C LYS A 71 16.22 3.61 19.68
N HIS A 72 16.54 3.94 18.42
CA HIS A 72 16.73 5.32 17.97
C HIS A 72 15.43 6.16 17.89
N ARG A 73 14.26 5.55 18.19
CA ARG A 73 12.94 6.18 18.21
C ARG A 73 12.35 6.31 19.61
N GLU A 74 12.98 5.74 20.64
CA GLU A 74 12.49 5.79 22.02
C GLU A 74 12.33 7.22 22.57
N LYS A 75 13.24 8.12 22.17
CA LYS A 75 13.21 9.54 22.58
C LYS A 75 12.49 10.46 21.59
N LYS A 76 11.88 9.90 20.55
CA LYS A 76 11.13 10.66 19.53
C LYS A 76 9.65 10.49 19.78
N ASP A 77 8.84 11.52 19.47
CA ASP A 77 7.40 11.42 19.76
C ASP A 77 6.74 10.25 19.01
N PRO A 78 5.64 9.72 19.53
CA PRO A 78 4.94 8.59 18.93
C PRO A 78 4.51 8.90 17.48
N LEU A 79 4.65 7.92 16.58
CA LEU A 79 4.06 7.97 15.25
C LEU A 79 2.82 7.08 15.27
N PHE A 80 1.66 7.68 15.04
CA PHE A 80 0.40 6.97 14.95
C PHE A 80 -0.12 7.10 13.52
N VAL A 81 -0.29 5.97 12.83
CA VAL A 81 -0.92 5.92 11.51
C VAL A 81 -1.94 4.80 11.54
N ASP A 82 -3.17 5.12 11.15
CA ASP A 82 -4.24 4.13 11.06
C ASP A 82 -3.89 3.05 10.04
N TYR A 83 -4.16 1.80 10.40
CA TYR A 83 -3.96 0.63 9.56
C TYR A 83 -4.71 0.77 8.23
N ALA A 84 -5.92 1.34 8.24
CA ALA A 84 -6.70 1.55 7.02
C ALA A 84 -5.94 2.42 5.99
N HIS A 85 -5.34 3.52 6.43
CA HIS A 85 -4.55 4.40 5.55
C HIS A 85 -3.28 3.71 5.03
N CYS A 86 -2.60 2.95 5.90
CA CYS A 86 -1.43 2.17 5.49
C CYS A 86 -1.79 1.13 4.42
N ALA A 87 -2.86 0.36 4.65
CA ALA A 87 -3.30 -0.70 3.75
C ALA A 87 -3.71 -0.16 2.37
N ILE A 88 -4.48 0.94 2.32
CA ILE A 88 -4.91 1.55 1.06
C ILE A 88 -3.69 2.04 0.25
N LEU A 89 -2.76 2.75 0.91
CA LEU A 89 -1.58 3.30 0.22
C LEU A 89 -0.64 2.20 -0.28
N LEU A 90 -0.37 1.18 0.56
CA LEU A 90 0.48 0.06 0.16
C LEU A 90 -0.17 -0.77 -0.96
N GLY A 91 -1.48 -1.02 -0.89
CA GLY A 91 -2.22 -1.71 -1.94
C GLY A 91 -2.20 -0.96 -3.27
N TYR A 92 -2.30 0.38 -3.25
CA TYR A 92 -2.16 1.21 -4.44
C TYR A 92 -0.75 1.12 -5.04
N VAL A 93 0.30 1.26 -4.22
CA VAL A 93 1.70 1.18 -4.66
C VAL A 93 2.03 -0.21 -5.21
N GLN A 94 1.61 -1.28 -4.53
CA GLN A 94 1.75 -2.65 -5.01
C GLN A 94 1.08 -2.82 -6.37
N SER A 95 -0.17 -2.37 -6.51
CA SER A 95 -0.93 -2.48 -7.76
C SER A 95 -0.25 -1.74 -8.91
N MET A 96 0.28 -0.54 -8.66
CA MET A 96 1.02 0.25 -9.63
C MET A 96 2.32 -0.46 -10.06
N LEU A 97 3.09 -0.95 -9.09
CA LEU A 97 4.36 -1.61 -9.36
C LEU A 97 4.18 -2.93 -10.10
N THR A 98 3.25 -3.78 -9.67
CA THR A 98 2.92 -5.03 -10.37
C THR A 98 2.49 -4.74 -11.81
N SER A 99 1.69 -3.70 -12.02
CA SER A 99 1.30 -3.30 -13.39
C SER A 99 2.50 -2.88 -14.24
N ALA A 100 3.42 -2.10 -13.67
CA ALA A 100 4.62 -1.64 -14.38
C ALA A 100 5.56 -2.80 -14.71
N VAL A 101 5.76 -3.74 -13.78
CA VAL A 101 6.57 -4.95 -14.00
C VAL A 101 5.93 -5.86 -15.04
N MET A 102 4.61 -6.05 -15.01
CA MET A 102 3.91 -6.89 -16.00
C MET A 102 3.83 -6.28 -17.40
N ALA A 103 3.97 -4.95 -17.54
CA ALA A 103 3.99 -4.26 -18.82
C ALA A 103 5.33 -4.40 -19.56
N ARG A 104 6.34 -5.01 -18.94
CA ARG A 104 7.66 -5.22 -19.53
C ARG A 104 7.68 -6.45 -20.42
N ASP A 105 8.04 -6.27 -21.69
CA ASP A 105 8.13 -7.35 -22.67
C ASP A 105 9.45 -8.14 -22.57
N ASP A 106 10.45 -7.59 -21.87
CA ASP A 106 11.78 -8.18 -21.69
C ASP A 106 11.89 -9.21 -20.56
N LEU A 107 10.80 -9.43 -19.79
CA LEU A 107 10.75 -10.44 -18.74
C LEU A 107 10.21 -11.77 -19.27
N PRO A 108 10.84 -12.91 -18.93
CA PRO A 108 10.37 -14.23 -19.33
C PRO A 108 8.99 -14.51 -18.73
N ASP A 109 8.17 -15.24 -19.49
CA ASP A 109 6.78 -15.54 -19.09
C ASP A 109 6.69 -16.40 -17.82
N GLU A 110 7.77 -17.07 -17.42
CA GLU A 110 7.88 -17.82 -16.17
C GLU A 110 7.87 -16.92 -14.92
N VAL A 111 8.38 -15.70 -15.02
CA VAL A 111 8.43 -14.72 -13.92
C VAL A 111 7.13 -13.90 -13.86
N LYS A 112 6.41 -13.82 -14.97
CA LYS A 112 5.08 -13.21 -15.02
C LYS A 112 4.09 -14.20 -14.41
N PRO A 113 3.23 -13.78 -13.45
CA PRO A 113 2.17 -14.66 -12.99
C PRO A 113 1.30 -15.08 -14.17
N PRO A 114 0.68 -16.27 -14.12
CA PRO A 114 -0.01 -16.85 -15.25
C PRO A 114 -1.01 -15.86 -15.87
N PRO A 115 -1.26 -15.94 -17.19
CA PRO A 115 -2.12 -14.98 -17.92
C PRO A 115 -3.50 -14.75 -17.29
N CYS A 116 -3.98 -15.65 -16.42
CA CYS A 116 -5.23 -15.46 -15.68
C CYS A 116 -5.23 -14.20 -14.79
N LEU A 117 -4.10 -13.82 -14.18
CA LEU A 117 -3.98 -12.60 -13.36
C LEU A 117 -3.99 -11.33 -14.24
N ARG A 118 -3.45 -11.41 -15.47
CA ARG A 118 -3.60 -10.36 -16.50
C ARG A 118 -5.06 -10.26 -16.97
N SER A 119 -5.74 -11.40 -17.04
CA SER A 119 -7.16 -11.49 -17.39
C SER A 119 -8.09 -10.91 -16.33
N ILE A 120 -7.77 -10.93 -15.02
CA ILE A 120 -8.64 -10.31 -13.99
C ILE A 120 -8.86 -8.81 -14.26
N ARG A 121 -7.81 -8.07 -14.67
CA ARG A 121 -7.96 -6.65 -14.99
C ARG A 121 -8.57 -6.42 -16.38
N SER A 122 -8.36 -7.34 -17.33
CA SER A 122 -9.04 -7.34 -18.64
C SER A 122 -10.54 -7.62 -18.49
N CYS A 123 -10.93 -8.64 -17.74
CA CYS A 123 -12.31 -8.99 -17.39
C CYS A 123 -13.01 -7.89 -16.57
N SER A 124 -12.30 -7.16 -15.72
CA SER A 124 -12.88 -5.99 -15.02
C SER A 124 -13.19 -4.82 -15.96
N LYS A 125 -12.52 -4.73 -17.11
CA LYS A 125 -12.73 -3.68 -18.14
C LYS A 125 -13.52 -4.19 -19.34
N ALA A 126 -13.74 -5.50 -19.45
CA ALA A 126 -14.51 -6.10 -20.52
C ALA A 126 -15.98 -5.72 -20.33
N PRO A 127 -16.62 -5.08 -21.31
CA PRO A 127 -18.05 -4.82 -21.21
C PRO A 127 -18.80 -6.16 -21.22
N ALA A 128 -19.88 -6.30 -20.44
CA ALA A 128 -20.63 -7.55 -20.25
C ALA A 128 -20.98 -8.29 -21.56
N LYS A 129 -21.17 -7.53 -22.65
CA LYS A 129 -21.38 -8.01 -24.03
C LYS A 129 -20.28 -8.94 -24.58
N THR A 130 -19.03 -8.81 -24.13
CA THR A 130 -17.91 -9.66 -24.60
C THR A 130 -17.90 -11.06 -23.98
N LEU A 131 -18.69 -11.31 -22.94
CA LEU A 131 -18.79 -12.61 -22.25
C LEU A 131 -20.13 -13.31 -22.51
N GLY A 132 -20.97 -12.78 -23.41
CA GLY A 132 -22.29 -13.34 -23.71
C GLY A 132 -23.30 -13.23 -22.56
N VAL A 133 -23.03 -12.39 -21.56
CA VAL A 133 -23.90 -12.20 -20.38
C VAL A 133 -24.65 -10.87 -20.53
N ASP A 134 -25.97 -10.88 -20.34
CA ASP A 134 -26.82 -9.68 -20.36
C ASP A 134 -26.32 -8.69 -19.28
N GLY A 135 -26.09 -7.44 -19.68
CA GLY A 135 -25.52 -6.38 -18.83
C GLY A 135 -26.34 -6.07 -17.57
N ARG A 136 -27.60 -6.51 -17.50
CA ARG A 136 -28.45 -6.40 -16.31
C ARG A 136 -28.10 -7.39 -15.19
N VAL A 137 -27.47 -8.52 -15.52
CA VAL A 137 -27.15 -9.60 -14.56
C VAL A 137 -25.73 -9.47 -14.01
N TRP A 138 -24.88 -8.69 -14.70
CA TRP A 138 -23.47 -8.49 -14.34
C TRP A 138 -23.23 -7.98 -12.91
N PRO A 139 -24.00 -7.00 -12.36
CA PRO A 139 -23.84 -6.57 -10.98
C PRO A 139 -24.13 -7.70 -9.96
N ALA A 140 -25.05 -8.61 -10.28
CA ALA A 140 -25.42 -9.73 -9.39
C ALA A 140 -24.34 -10.83 -9.39
N ILE A 141 -23.69 -11.09 -10.52
CA ILE A 141 -22.62 -12.10 -10.62
C ILE A 141 -21.35 -11.59 -9.93
N CYS A 142 -20.92 -10.35 -10.21
CA CYS A 142 -19.73 -9.78 -9.57
C CYS A 142 -19.95 -9.50 -8.08
N GLY A 143 -21.15 -9.05 -7.69
CA GLY A 143 -21.51 -8.83 -6.29
C GLY A 143 -21.64 -10.14 -5.50
N GLY A 144 -22.25 -11.17 -6.10
CA GLY A 144 -22.43 -12.48 -5.48
C GLY A 144 -21.11 -13.19 -5.19
N LEU A 145 -20.16 -13.16 -6.14
CA LEU A 145 -18.82 -13.75 -5.98
C LEU A 145 -17.98 -13.01 -4.92
N ALA A 146 -18.08 -11.68 -4.84
CA ALA A 146 -17.38 -10.91 -3.82
C ALA A 146 -17.91 -11.22 -2.41
N ILE A 147 -19.23 -11.42 -2.26
CA ILE A 147 -19.86 -11.76 -0.97
C ILE A 147 -19.54 -13.21 -0.56
N THR A 148 -19.52 -14.16 -1.51
CA THR A 148 -19.14 -15.55 -1.20
C THR A 148 -17.66 -15.71 -0.87
N LEU A 149 -16.76 -15.00 -1.56
CA LEU A 149 -15.33 -14.98 -1.21
C LEU A 149 -15.08 -14.32 0.16
N ALA A 150 -15.83 -13.27 0.50
CA ALA A 150 -15.75 -12.66 1.82
C ALA A 150 -16.22 -13.61 2.93
N TYR A 151 -17.27 -14.40 2.68
CA TYR A 151 -17.76 -15.41 3.62
C TYR A 151 -16.77 -16.57 3.83
N LEU A 152 -16.10 -17.02 2.76
CA LEU A 152 -15.13 -18.12 2.83
C LEU A 152 -13.77 -17.71 3.42
N LEU A 153 -13.44 -16.41 3.43
CA LEU A 153 -12.22 -15.88 4.05
C LEU A 153 -12.41 -15.47 5.51
N TRP A 154 -13.64 -15.51 6.04
CA TRP A 154 -13.95 -15.29 7.46
C TRP A 154 -14.42 -16.57 8.19
N ALA A 155 -14.56 -17.70 7.48
CA ALA A 155 -14.91 -19.00 8.07
C ALA A 155 -13.66 -19.79 8.48
#